data_AF-S4PQN1-F1
#
_entry.id   AF-S4PQN1-F1
#
_cell.length_a   1.000
_cell.length_b   1.000
_cell.length_c   1.000
_cell.angle_alpha   90.00
_cell.angle_beta   90.00
_cell.angle_gamma   90.00
#
_symmetry.space_group_name_H-M   'P 1'
#
loop_
_entity.id
_entity.type
_entity.pdbx_description
1 polymer ?
#
loop_
_entity_poly.entity_id
_entity_poly.type
_entity_poly.pdbx_seq_one_letter_code
_entity_poly.pdbx_strand_id
1 'polypeptide(L)'
;MSDVFQHAYSAGFHPADILDSIASMRPNPGMLELLRALATERWDVLVLTDANSVFVNHWLKTYGLQEAVTEVITNRAFWRNERLYIEPCMRQTTCARCPSNLCKSLALARWT
;
A
#
# COMPACT_ATOMS: atom_id res chain seq x y z
N MET A 1 -6.69 11.13 5.38
CA MET A 1 -5.59 10.81 4.43
C MET A 1 -5.76 11.45 3.05
N SER A 2 -6.95 11.81 2.58
CA SER A 2 -7.07 12.48 1.26
C SER A 2 -6.60 13.95 1.28
N ASP A 3 -6.75 14.65 2.41
CA ASP A 3 -6.49 16.10 2.49
C ASP A 3 -5.02 16.46 2.30
N VAL A 4 -4.10 15.59 2.75
CA VAL A 4 -2.65 15.79 2.56
C VAL A 4 -2.28 15.78 1.07
N PHE A 5 -2.93 14.94 0.27
CA PHE A 5 -2.66 14.86 -1.18
C PHE A 5 -3.35 15.98 -1.95
N GLN A 6 -4.49 16.48 -1.44
CA GLN A 6 -5.06 17.72 -1.95
C GLN A 6 -4.12 18.90 -1.68
N HIS A 7 -3.50 18.96 -0.50
CA HIS A 7 -2.51 19.99 -0.18
C HIS A 7 -1.26 19.87 -1.06
N ALA A 8 -0.72 18.66 -1.23
CA ALA A 8 0.43 18.40 -2.11
C ALA A 8 0.14 18.87 -3.55
N TYR A 9 -1.02 18.51 -4.10
CA TYR A 9 -1.41 19.00 -5.42
C TYR A 9 -1.50 20.53 -5.48
N SER A 10 -2.11 21.16 -4.48
CA SER A 10 -2.19 22.63 -4.42
C SER A 10 -0.82 23.30 -4.30
N ALA A 11 0.19 22.59 -3.81
CA ALA A 11 1.58 23.05 -3.75
C ALA A 11 2.37 22.76 -5.04
N GLY A 12 1.74 22.20 -6.08
CA GLY A 12 2.36 21.93 -7.38
C GLY A 12 3.00 20.54 -7.51
N PHE A 13 2.75 19.62 -6.57
CA PHE A 13 3.21 18.23 -6.72
C PHE A 13 2.26 17.44 -7.63
N HIS A 14 2.85 16.74 -8.58
CA HIS A 14 2.16 15.91 -9.56
C HIS A 14 2.38 14.42 -9.29
N PRO A 15 1.68 13.52 -10.00
CA PRO A 15 1.82 12.08 -9.78
C PRO A 15 3.27 11.58 -9.87
N ALA A 16 4.07 12.12 -10.79
CA ALA A 16 5.47 11.73 -10.94
C ALA A 16 6.28 11.99 -9.67
N ASP A 17 6.16 13.17 -9.05
CA ASP A 17 6.90 13.52 -7.83
C ASP A 17 6.59 12.56 -6.68
N ILE A 18 5.32 12.16 -6.56
CA ILE A 18 4.88 11.22 -5.55
C ILE A 18 5.43 9.82 -5.85
N LEU A 19 5.34 9.35 -7.09
CA LEU A 19 5.83 8.03 -7.48
C LEU A 19 7.36 7.93 -7.35
N ASP A 20 8.10 8.97 -7.75
CA ASP A 20 9.56 9.04 -7.60
C ASP A 20 9.98 9.00 -6.13
N SER A 21 9.25 9.70 -5.26
CA SER A 21 9.45 9.62 -3.81
C SER A 21 9.26 8.20 -3.29
N ILE A 22 8.20 7.51 -3.73
CA ILE A 22 7.96 6.10 -3.36
C ILE A 22 9.06 5.17 -3.90
N ALA A 23 9.50 5.36 -5.15
CA ALA A 23 10.57 4.58 -5.75
C ALA A 23 11.92 4.76 -5.04
N SER A 24 12.16 5.93 -4.44
CA SER A 24 13.39 6.23 -3.70
C SER A 24 13.51 5.50 -2.35
N MET A 25 12.40 4.97 -1.82
CA MET A 25 12.39 4.27 -0.53
C MET A 25 13.12 2.93 -0.62
N ARG A 26 14.23 2.81 0.11
CA ARG A 26 15.05 1.59 0.13
C ARG A 26 14.38 0.47 0.94
N PRO A 27 14.44 -0.79 0.47
CA PRO A 27 14.03 -1.93 1.28
C PRO A 27 14.95 -2.08 2.48
N ASN A 28 14.41 -2.63 3.57
CA ASN A 28 15.24 -3.10 4.65
C ASN A 28 16.17 -4.23 4.15
N PRO A 29 17.42 -4.32 4.63
CA PRO A 29 18.35 -5.36 4.22
C PRO A 29 17.73 -6.77 4.35
N GLY A 30 17.88 -7.60 3.31
CA GLY A 30 17.36 -8.98 3.28
C GLY A 30 15.89 -9.14 2.88
N MET A 31 15.12 -8.06 2.78
CA MET A 31 13.68 -8.17 2.48
C MET A 31 13.39 -8.62 1.05
N LEU A 32 14.19 -8.19 0.07
CA LEU A 32 13.98 -8.60 -1.32
C LEU A 32 14.27 -10.10 -1.49
N GLU A 33 15.33 -10.57 -0.85
CA GLU A 33 15.77 -11.96 -0.84
C GLU A 33 14.71 -12.85 -0.17
N LEU A 34 14.22 -12.43 1.00
CA LEU A 34 13.16 -13.15 1.73
C LEU A 34 11.90 -13.31 0.87
N LEU A 35 11.38 -12.21 0.31
CA LEU A 35 10.13 -12.26 -0.46
C LEU A 35 10.27 -13.13 -1.71
N ARG A 36 11.41 -13.06 -2.41
CA ARG A 36 11.68 -13.93 -3.58
C ARG A 36 11.82 -15.39 -3.19
N ALA A 37 12.46 -15.69 -2.06
CA ALA A 37 12.58 -17.06 -1.57
C ALA A 37 11.20 -17.64 -1.20
N LEU A 38 10.36 -16.89 -0.49
CA LEU A 38 8.98 -17.30 -0.17
C LEU A 38 8.17 -17.59 -1.43
N ALA A 39 8.26 -16.73 -2.45
CA ALA A 39 7.58 -16.93 -3.72
C ALA A 39 8.07 -18.18 -4.48
N THR A 40 9.39 -18.43 -4.47
CA THR A 40 9.99 -19.61 -5.09
C THR A 40 9.50 -20.91 -4.43
N GLU A 41 9.38 -20.89 -3.11
CA GLU A 41 8.83 -21.98 -2.30
C GLU A 41 7.30 -22.03 -2.30
N ARG A 42 6.64 -21.20 -3.12
CA ARG A 42 5.17 -21.15 -3.31
C ARG A 42 4.37 -20.83 -2.04
N TRP A 43 4.95 -20.05 -1.13
CA TRP A 43 4.21 -19.53 0.02
C TRP A 43 3.26 -18.42 -0.41
N ASP A 44 2.12 -18.33 0.26
CA ASP A 44 1.29 -17.15 0.18
C ASP A 44 1.92 -15.99 0.96
N VAL A 45 2.08 -14.86 0.29
CA VAL A 45 2.67 -13.64 0.87
C VAL A 45 1.64 -12.52 0.84
N LEU A 46 1.11 -12.20 2.01
CA LEU A 46 0.13 -11.13 2.20
C LEU A 46 0.81 -9.84 2.69
N VAL A 47 0.62 -8.73 1.97
CA VAL A 47 0.99 -7.39 2.44
C VAL A 47 -0.24 -6.70 3.05
N LEU A 48 -0.25 -6.56 4.37
CA LEU A 48 -1.35 -5.92 5.11
C LEU A 48 -0.86 -4.59 5.74
N THR A 49 -1.25 -3.47 5.16
CA THR A 49 -0.70 -2.15 5.54
C THR A 49 -1.72 -1.03 5.50
N ASP A 50 -1.54 -0.05 6.38
CA ASP A 50 -2.37 1.17 6.44
C ASP A 50 -1.89 2.27 5.47
N ALA A 51 -1.08 1.90 4.49
CA ALA A 51 -0.65 2.77 3.39
C ALA A 51 -1.79 2.95 2.36
N ASN A 52 -1.48 2.87 1.07
CA ASN A 52 -2.47 2.83 0.01
C ASN A 52 -1.99 2.04 -1.22
N SER A 53 -2.94 1.64 -2.07
CA SER A 53 -2.65 0.75 -3.20
C SER A 53 -1.73 1.37 -4.26
N VAL A 54 -1.78 2.68 -4.49
CA VAL A 54 -0.85 3.34 -5.43
C VAL A 54 0.59 3.21 -4.93
N PHE A 55 0.81 3.44 -3.63
CA PHE A 55 2.15 3.42 -3.06
C PHE A 55 2.72 2.00 -3.01
N VAL A 56 1.94 1.07 -2.45
CA VAL A 56 2.40 -0.32 -2.29
C VAL A 56 2.67 -0.94 -3.65
N ASN A 57 1.75 -0.79 -4.61
CA ASN A 57 1.92 -1.38 -5.93
C ASN A 57 3.07 -0.75 -6.71
N HIS A 58 3.27 0.57 -6.57
CA HIS A 58 4.41 1.23 -7.21
C HIS A 58 5.73 0.75 -6.60
N TRP A 59 5.83 0.67 -5.27
CA TRP A 59 7.04 0.16 -4.61
C TRP A 59 7.33 -1.30 -4.99
N LEU A 60 6.33 -2.18 -4.98
CA LEU A 60 6.48 -3.58 -5.40
C LEU A 60 6.93 -3.68 -6.86
N LYS A 61 6.39 -2.84 -7.75
CA LYS A 61 6.81 -2.77 -9.15
C LYS A 61 8.27 -2.33 -9.28
N THR A 62 8.67 -1.27 -8.58
CA THR A 62 10.04 -0.73 -8.62
C THR A 62 11.09 -1.77 -8.24
N TYR A 63 10.79 -2.68 -7.32
CA TYR A 63 11.71 -3.73 -6.87
C TYR A 63 11.47 -5.12 -7.50
N GLY A 64 10.55 -5.22 -8.47
CA GLY A 64 10.25 -6.48 -9.15
C GLY A 64 9.68 -7.57 -8.22
N LEU A 65 8.79 -7.18 -7.30
CA LEU A 65 8.20 -8.03 -6.27
C LEU A 65 6.70 -8.29 -6.47
N GLN A 66 6.10 -7.80 -7.56
CA GLN A 66 4.65 -7.94 -7.76
C GLN A 66 4.19 -9.40 -7.80
N GLU A 67 4.97 -10.29 -8.41
CA GLU A 67 4.67 -11.73 -8.48
C GLU A 67 5.02 -12.48 -7.18
N ALA A 68 5.79 -11.85 -6.29
CA ALA A 68 6.17 -12.43 -5.01
C ALA A 68 5.14 -12.16 -3.90
N VAL A 69 4.12 -11.35 -4.17
CA VAL A 69 3.06 -10.98 -3.23
C VAL A 69 1.73 -11.52 -3.75
N THR A 70 1.10 -12.39 -2.97
CA THR A 70 -0.20 -12.98 -3.29
C THR A 70 -1.31 -11.94 -3.27
N GLU A 71 -1.33 -11.08 -2.25
CA GLU A 71 -2.41 -10.12 -2.05
C GLU A 71 -1.92 -8.89 -1.28
N VAL A 72 -2.53 -7.73 -1.56
CA VAL A 72 -2.26 -6.47 -0.88
C VAL A 72 -3.56 -5.93 -0.28
N ILE A 73 -3.69 -6.04 1.05
CA ILE A 73 -4.83 -5.47 1.77
C ILE A 73 -4.42 -4.10 2.32
N THR A 74 -4.93 -3.05 1.68
CA THR A 74 -4.63 -1.66 2.05
C THR A 74 -5.76 -0.71 1.63
N ASN A 75 -5.62 0.58 1.93
CA ASN A 75 -6.57 1.60 1.49
C ASN A 75 -6.51 1.72 -0.04
N ARG A 76 -7.68 1.75 -0.70
CA ARG A 76 -7.74 1.91 -2.15
C ARG A 76 -7.30 3.33 -2.50
N ALA A 77 -6.42 3.47 -3.50
CA ALA A 77 -6.03 4.77 -4.03
C ALA A 77 -6.07 4.80 -5.54
N PHE A 78 -6.35 5.97 -6.10
CA PHE A 78 -6.43 6.20 -7.53
C PHE A 78 -6.17 7.67 -7.88
N TRP A 79 -5.71 7.88 -9.11
CA TRP A 79 -5.51 9.21 -9.66
C TRP A 79 -6.79 9.70 -10.34
N ARG A 80 -7.12 10.99 -10.15
CA ARG A 80 -8.17 11.68 -10.91
C ARG A 80 -7.78 13.15 -11.05
N ASN A 81 -7.73 13.65 -12.28
CA ASN A 81 -7.28 15.02 -12.58
C ASN A 81 -5.95 15.35 -11.88
N GLU A 82 -4.97 14.44 -12.03
CA GLU A 82 -3.63 14.51 -11.42
C GLU A 82 -3.57 14.52 -9.88
N ARG A 83 -4.72 14.34 -9.21
CA ARG A 83 -4.80 14.28 -7.75
C ARG A 83 -4.92 12.84 -7.28
N LEU A 84 -4.24 12.52 -6.18
CA LEU A 84 -4.36 11.23 -5.50
C LEU A 84 -5.56 11.24 -4.56
N TYR A 85 -6.49 10.32 -4.78
CA TYR A 85 -7.61 10.06 -3.89
C TYR A 85 -7.39 8.75 -3.14
N ILE A 86 -7.79 8.73 -1.87
CA ILE A 86 -7.68 7.55 -1.01
C ILE A 86 -9.04 7.26 -0.38
N GLU A 87 -9.48 6.01 -0.55
CA GLU A 87 -10.67 5.45 0.05
C GLU A 87 -10.27 4.43 1.12
N PRO A 88 -10.98 4.41 2.26
CA PRO A 88 -10.66 3.51 3.34
C PRO A 88 -10.84 2.05 2.91
N CYS A 89 -9.92 1.16 3.30
CA CYS A 89 -10.01 -0.28 3.00
C CYS A 89 -11.30 -0.91 3.56
N MET A 90 -11.73 -0.42 4.73
CA MET A 90 -12.99 -0.79 5.38
C MET A 90 -13.57 0.39 6.13
N ARG A 91 -14.81 0.28 6.58
CA ARG A 91 -15.44 1.22 7.51
C ARG A 91 -15.79 0.47 8.78
N GLN A 92 -14.79 0.25 9.62
CA GLN A 92 -14.96 -0.51 10.86
C GLN A 92 -15.33 0.41 12.02
N THR A 93 -16.21 -0.08 12.89
CA THR A 93 -16.64 0.61 14.12
C THR A 93 -16.47 -0.25 15.37
N THR A 94 -16.06 -1.52 15.20
CA THR A 94 -16.07 -2.54 16.25
C THR A 94 -14.73 -2.67 16.97
N CYS A 95 -13.62 -2.29 16.32
CA CYS A 95 -12.30 -2.31 16.92
C CYS A 95 -11.96 -0.95 17.50
N ALA A 96 -11.99 -0.82 18.82
CA ALA A 96 -11.67 0.42 19.53
C ALA A 96 -10.19 0.84 19.44
N ARG A 97 -9.29 -0.06 19.00
CA ARG A 97 -7.84 0.19 18.93
C ARG A 97 -7.36 0.64 17.55
N CYS A 98 -8.12 0.31 16.51
CA CYS A 98 -7.72 0.60 15.14
C CYS A 98 -8.44 1.85 14.62
N PRO A 99 -7.84 2.58 13.68
CA PRO A 99 -8.57 3.63 12.97
C PRO A 99 -9.71 3.00 12.14
N SER A 100 -10.70 3.80 11.78
CA SER A 100 -11.92 3.32 11.11
C SER A 100 -11.67 2.78 9.70
N ASN A 101 -10.54 3.15 9.08
CA ASN A 101 -10.23 2.82 7.69
C ASN A 101 -9.59 1.43 7.51
N LEU A 102 -8.90 0.90 8.53
CA LEU A 102 -8.29 -0.43 8.47
C LEU A 102 -8.04 -1.00 9.88
N CYS A 103 -8.71 -2.10 10.20
CA CYS A 103 -8.32 -2.99 11.30
C CYS A 103 -7.62 -4.23 10.72
N LYS A 104 -6.33 -4.38 11.02
CA LYS A 104 -5.51 -5.47 10.48
C LYS A 104 -6.02 -6.87 10.89
N SER A 105 -6.46 -7.03 12.13
CA SER A 105 -7.04 -8.31 12.59
C SER A 105 -8.32 -8.67 11.85
N LEU A 106 -9.22 -7.70 11.62
CA LEU A 106 -10.44 -7.94 10.85
C LEU A 106 -10.17 -8.16 9.36
N ALA A 107 -9.20 -7.45 8.79
CA ALA A 107 -8.75 -7.66 7.41
C ALA A 107 -8.19 -9.07 7.22
N LEU A 108 -7.29 -9.50 8.09
CA LEU A 108 -6.69 -10.83 8.02
C LEU A 108 -7.73 -11.93 8.21
N ALA A 109 -8.67 -11.77 9.15
CA ALA A 109 -9.75 -12.74 9.37
C ALA A 109 -10.71 -12.90 8.17
N ARG A 110 -10.72 -11.96 7.22
CA ARG A 110 -11.48 -12.05 5.96
C ARG A 110 -10.66 -12.63 4.80
N TRP A 111 -9.34 -12.72 4.96
CA TRP A 111 -8.43 -13.35 4.02
C TRP A 111 -8.33 -14.83 4.39
N THR A 112 -9.43 -15.55 4.16
CA THR A 112 -9.58 -17.00 4.41
C THR A 112 -10.25 -17.65 3.22
#